data_AF-N9ALQ7-F1
#
_entry.id   AF-N9ALQ7-F1
#
_cell.length_a   1.000
_cell.length_b   1.000
_cell.length_c   1.000
_cell.angle_alpha   90.00
_cell.angle_beta   90.00
_cell.angle_gamma   90.00
#
_symmetry.space_group_name_H-M   'P 1'
#
loop_
_entity.id
_entity.type
_entity.pdbx_description
1 polymer ?
#
loop_
_entity_poly.entity_id
_entity_poly.type
_entity_poly.pdbx_seq_one_letter_code
_entity_poly.pdbx_strand_id
1 'polypeptide(L)'
;MQQSRLKEEQPTWFKLMDFWDLPELEFERLIKQAKSEIESNGLQHTSDVLHTISMLIYLKKNNLIFFSVEDLLPIAKKHWKSLFSINERMREIKDFSFTEHSGSYGFYAKGILEFDKFIKEVMASYEEKYSEQDIERVKNLLDLMDTDGWLFAQRISLTNSEENYYYDYPILKEIDPIVFAKKLCDTNSNHSNSILHGLWNRYSIKGSFDMYAKENKWFANVENSIKSDILPSAHKILKAKINLRILPKISEIKKESNK
;
A
#
# COMPACT_ATOMS: atom_id res chain seq x y z
N MET A 1 9.64 17.68 -3.35
CA MET A 1 10.31 17.57 -4.67
C MET A 1 9.67 18.56 -5.63
N GLN A 2 10.13 19.81 -5.64
CA GLN A 2 9.57 20.84 -6.52
C GLN A 2 10.71 21.79 -6.91
N GLN A 3 11.46 21.45 -7.96
CA GLN A 3 12.44 22.38 -8.55
C GLN A 3 12.76 22.14 -10.03
N SER A 4 12.02 21.32 -10.80
CA SER A 4 12.39 21.03 -12.20
C SER A 4 11.30 21.21 -13.28
N ARG A 5 10.13 21.78 -13.01
CA ARG A 5 9.10 21.95 -14.06
C ARG A 5 9.16 23.26 -14.87
N LEU A 6 10.11 24.15 -14.59
CA LEU A 6 10.26 25.41 -15.34
C LEU A 6 10.94 25.26 -16.72
N LYS A 7 11.41 24.05 -17.07
CA LYS A 7 12.07 23.75 -18.36
C LYS A 7 11.25 22.88 -19.32
N GLU A 8 10.10 22.38 -18.88
CA GLU A 8 9.22 21.55 -19.71
C GLU A 8 8.08 22.40 -20.27
N GLU A 9 7.60 22.05 -21.46
CA GLU A 9 6.41 22.65 -22.02
C GLU A 9 5.23 22.41 -21.06
N GLN A 10 4.42 23.45 -20.80
CA GLN A 10 3.28 23.33 -19.88
C GLN A 10 2.33 22.22 -20.34
N PRO A 11 1.87 21.34 -19.43
CA PRO A 11 0.99 20.25 -19.80
C PRO A 11 -0.37 20.76 -20.28
N THR A 12 -1.03 19.99 -21.13
CA THR A 12 -2.29 20.39 -21.79
C THR A 12 -3.38 20.79 -20.81
N TRP A 13 -3.53 20.06 -19.70
CA TRP A 13 -4.50 20.39 -18.65
C TRP A 13 -4.26 21.77 -18.04
N PHE A 14 -3.00 22.19 -17.92
CA PHE A 14 -2.64 23.47 -17.34
C PHE A 14 -3.00 24.61 -18.28
N LYS A 15 -2.74 24.46 -19.59
CA LYS A 15 -3.19 25.39 -20.62
C LYS A 15 -4.72 25.50 -20.67
N LEU A 16 -5.43 24.39 -20.41
CA LEU A 16 -6.89 24.35 -20.35
C LEU A 16 -7.47 25.02 -19.09
N MET A 17 -6.70 25.25 -18.02
CA MET A 17 -7.24 25.90 -16.83
C MET A 17 -7.77 27.31 -17.14
N ASP A 18 -7.10 28.02 -18.03
CA ASP A 18 -7.45 29.39 -18.44
C ASP A 18 -8.43 29.40 -19.63
N PHE A 19 -9.29 28.37 -19.77
CA PHE A 19 -10.16 28.22 -20.94
C PHE A 19 -11.11 29.39 -21.19
N TRP A 20 -11.41 30.20 -20.17
CA TRP A 20 -12.25 31.39 -20.28
C TRP A 20 -11.73 32.41 -21.29
N ASP A 21 -10.40 32.49 -21.43
CA ASP A 21 -9.72 33.45 -22.28
C ASP A 21 -9.13 32.82 -23.56
N LEU A 22 -9.37 31.52 -23.79
CA LEU A 22 -8.87 30.82 -24.96
C LEU A 22 -9.71 31.10 -26.21
N PRO A 23 -9.07 31.32 -27.39
CA PRO A 23 -9.77 31.27 -28.66
C PRO A 23 -10.41 29.90 -28.90
N GLU A 24 -11.60 29.86 -29.51
CA GLU A 24 -12.37 28.62 -29.74
C GLU A 24 -11.56 27.52 -30.44
N LEU A 25 -10.82 27.88 -31.49
CA LEU A 25 -9.96 26.93 -32.23
C LEU A 25 -8.85 26.35 -31.35
N GLU A 26 -8.31 27.14 -30.43
CA GLU A 26 -7.28 26.68 -29.49
C GLU A 26 -7.89 25.78 -28.41
N PHE A 27 -9.04 26.16 -27.87
CA PHE A 27 -9.79 25.34 -26.93
C PHE A 27 -10.10 23.96 -27.53
N GLU A 28 -10.68 23.89 -28.73
CA GLU A 28 -10.95 22.63 -29.40
C GLU A 28 -9.70 21.76 -29.62
N ARG A 29 -8.58 22.40 -30.00
CA ARG A 29 -7.29 21.72 -30.19
C ARG A 29 -6.81 21.10 -28.89
N LEU A 30 -6.83 21.86 -27.80
CA LEU A 30 -6.38 21.39 -26.48
C LEU A 30 -7.29 20.29 -25.94
N ILE A 31 -8.60 20.33 -26.18
CA ILE A 31 -9.51 19.25 -25.80
C ILE A 31 -9.23 17.95 -26.55
N LYS A 32 -9.00 18.02 -27.87
CA LYS A 32 -8.60 16.85 -28.67
C LYS A 32 -7.28 16.28 -28.18
N GLN A 33 -6.33 17.15 -27.84
CA GLN A 33 -5.04 16.76 -27.27
C GLN A 33 -5.19 16.07 -25.91
N ALA A 34 -5.93 16.68 -24.97
CA ALA A 34 -6.17 16.13 -23.64
C ALA A 34 -6.84 14.74 -23.69
N LYS A 35 -7.83 14.57 -24.57
CA LYS A 35 -8.46 13.26 -24.82
C LYS A 35 -7.45 12.24 -25.31
N SER A 36 -6.68 12.60 -26.35
CA SER A 36 -5.68 11.71 -26.95
C SER A 36 -4.56 11.33 -25.98
N GLU A 37 -4.12 12.23 -25.10
CA GLU A 37 -3.11 11.98 -24.08
C GLU A 37 -3.55 10.92 -23.05
N ILE A 38 -4.85 10.88 -22.72
CA ILE A 38 -5.42 9.81 -21.88
C ILE A 38 -5.53 8.51 -22.67
N GLU A 39 -6.10 8.54 -23.87
CA GLU A 39 -6.31 7.33 -24.71
C GLU A 39 -4.99 6.62 -25.06
N SER A 40 -3.92 7.38 -25.25
CA SER A 40 -2.59 6.87 -25.61
C SER A 40 -1.69 6.55 -24.43
N ASN A 41 -2.10 6.84 -23.19
CA ASN A 41 -1.24 6.82 -22.00
C ASN A 41 0.03 7.70 -22.17
N GLY A 42 -0.10 8.88 -22.77
CA GLY A 42 1.04 9.75 -23.11
C GLY A 42 1.58 10.60 -21.94
N LEU A 43 0.76 10.82 -20.90
CA LEU A 43 1.12 11.61 -19.72
C LEU A 43 2.19 10.93 -18.85
N GLN A 44 3.17 11.67 -18.35
CA GLN A 44 4.29 11.12 -17.59
C GLN A 44 4.13 11.23 -16.07
N HIS A 45 3.13 11.99 -15.61
CA HIS A 45 2.92 12.25 -14.20
C HIS A 45 1.50 11.96 -13.76
N THR A 46 1.39 11.35 -12.57
CA THR A 46 0.11 11.03 -11.94
C THR A 46 -0.79 12.25 -11.76
N SER A 47 -0.23 13.40 -11.37
CA SER A 47 -0.97 14.66 -11.26
C SER A 47 -1.59 15.11 -12.58
N ASP A 48 -0.89 14.92 -13.69
CA ASP A 48 -1.39 15.36 -15.00
C ASP A 48 -2.57 14.49 -15.44
N VAL A 49 -2.55 13.19 -15.14
CA VAL A 49 -3.68 12.28 -15.40
C VAL A 49 -4.93 12.74 -14.63
N LEU A 50 -4.78 13.03 -13.34
CA LEU A 50 -5.90 13.45 -12.49
C LEU A 50 -6.47 14.80 -12.93
N HIS A 51 -5.61 15.78 -13.21
CA HIS A 51 -6.05 17.10 -13.67
C HIS A 51 -6.71 17.06 -15.05
N THR A 52 -6.18 16.26 -15.97
CA THR A 52 -6.79 16.10 -17.30
C THR A 52 -8.20 15.53 -17.19
N ILE A 53 -8.40 14.46 -16.42
CA ILE A 53 -9.74 13.90 -16.19
C ILE A 53 -10.64 14.89 -15.46
N SER A 54 -10.12 15.59 -14.45
CA SER A 54 -10.88 16.62 -13.73
C SER A 54 -11.40 17.71 -14.67
N MET A 55 -10.55 18.22 -15.57
CA MET A 55 -10.94 19.21 -16.58
C MET A 55 -12.00 18.65 -17.53
N LEU A 56 -11.80 17.46 -18.09
CA LEU A 56 -12.75 16.87 -19.04
C LEU A 56 -14.13 16.64 -18.41
N ILE A 57 -14.19 16.13 -17.17
CA ILE A 57 -15.47 15.96 -16.46
C ILE A 57 -16.14 17.32 -16.22
N TYR A 58 -15.40 18.33 -15.78
CA TYR A 58 -15.94 19.67 -15.55
C TYR A 58 -16.51 20.29 -16.82
N LEU A 59 -15.76 20.22 -17.93
CA LEU A 59 -16.19 20.75 -19.23
C LEU A 59 -17.41 20.00 -19.77
N LYS A 60 -17.46 18.67 -19.59
CA LYS A 60 -18.62 17.85 -19.97
C LYS A 60 -19.85 18.26 -19.15
N LYS A 61 -19.70 18.43 -17.84
CA LYS A 61 -20.78 18.83 -16.94
C LYS A 61 -21.40 20.19 -17.31
N ASN A 62 -20.59 21.09 -17.87
CA ASN A 62 -21.00 22.41 -18.32
C ASN A 62 -21.34 22.48 -19.83
N ASN A 63 -21.49 21.33 -20.50
CA ASN A 63 -21.83 21.22 -21.93
C ASN A 63 -20.83 21.89 -22.89
N LEU A 64 -19.56 22.00 -22.50
CA LEU A 64 -18.49 22.55 -23.34
C LEU A 64 -17.84 21.47 -24.24
N ILE A 65 -18.06 20.19 -23.93
CA ILE A 65 -17.63 19.06 -24.74
C ILE A 65 -18.74 18.00 -24.82
N PHE A 66 -18.75 17.20 -25.89
CA PHE A 66 -19.85 16.27 -26.16
C PHE A 66 -19.47 14.78 -26.23
N PHE A 67 -18.18 14.43 -26.28
CA PHE A 67 -17.75 13.03 -26.23
C PHE A 67 -17.98 12.39 -24.85
N SER A 68 -17.87 11.06 -24.75
CA SER A 68 -17.99 10.33 -23.49
C SER A 68 -16.68 10.41 -22.69
N VAL A 69 -16.74 11.02 -21.52
CA VAL A 69 -15.61 11.07 -20.57
C VAL A 69 -15.56 9.79 -19.74
N GLU A 70 -16.71 9.14 -19.57
CA GLU A 70 -16.90 7.90 -18.83
C GLU A 70 -16.01 6.77 -19.39
N ASP A 71 -15.89 6.69 -20.72
CA ASP A 71 -15.03 5.73 -21.41
C ASP A 71 -13.52 5.94 -21.13
N LEU A 72 -13.13 7.15 -20.74
CA LEU A 72 -11.73 7.50 -20.43
C LEU A 72 -11.34 7.15 -18.99
N LEU A 73 -12.30 7.02 -18.07
CA LEU A 73 -12.01 6.80 -16.64
C LEU A 73 -11.26 5.48 -16.38
N PRO A 74 -11.64 4.33 -16.97
CA PRO A 74 -10.90 3.09 -16.77
C PRO A 74 -9.47 3.17 -17.31
N ILE A 75 -9.27 3.86 -18.43
CA ILE A 75 -7.96 4.06 -19.07
C ILE A 75 -7.09 4.93 -18.16
N ALA A 76 -7.61 6.07 -17.72
CA ALA A 76 -6.90 6.99 -16.84
C ALA A 76 -6.52 6.34 -15.50
N LYS A 77 -7.42 5.54 -14.89
CA LYS A 77 -7.11 4.79 -13.67
C LYS A 77 -5.95 3.83 -13.87
N LYS A 78 -5.99 3.02 -14.93
CA LYS A 78 -4.91 2.08 -15.27
C LYS A 78 -3.59 2.82 -15.52
N HIS A 79 -3.65 3.93 -16.23
CA HIS A 79 -2.48 4.76 -16.51
C HIS A 79 -1.87 5.34 -15.24
N TRP A 80 -2.69 5.96 -14.39
CA TRP A 80 -2.26 6.49 -13.10
C TRP A 80 -1.60 5.40 -12.23
N LYS A 81 -2.22 4.21 -12.15
CA LYS A 81 -1.66 3.05 -11.43
C LYS A 81 -0.30 2.67 -11.99
N SER A 82 -0.07 2.75 -13.30
CA SER A 82 1.23 2.43 -13.91
C SER A 82 2.33 3.45 -13.58
N LEU A 83 1.99 4.74 -13.49
CA LEU A 83 2.95 5.83 -13.24
C LEU A 83 3.37 5.95 -11.76
N PHE A 84 2.51 5.54 -10.83
CA PHE A 84 2.78 5.74 -9.40
C PHE A 84 3.81 4.74 -8.84
N SER A 85 4.77 5.20 -8.04
CA SER A 85 5.74 4.33 -7.33
C SER A 85 5.33 4.13 -5.87
N ILE A 86 5.20 2.88 -5.44
CA ILE A 86 4.80 2.55 -4.07
C ILE A 86 5.80 3.12 -3.06
N ASN A 87 5.26 3.75 -2.02
CA ASN A 87 6.00 4.08 -0.82
C ASN A 87 5.65 3.03 0.24
N GLU A 88 6.63 2.26 0.71
CA GLU A 88 6.43 1.20 1.72
C GLU A 88 5.81 1.70 3.04
N ARG A 89 5.91 3.01 3.32
CA ARG A 89 5.30 3.63 4.52
C ARG A 89 3.86 4.08 4.31
N MET A 90 3.36 4.09 3.08
CA MET A 90 2.02 4.53 2.73
C MET A 90 1.31 3.39 2.04
N ARG A 91 0.36 2.73 2.70
CA ARG A 91 -0.31 1.54 2.16
C ARG A 91 -1.64 1.84 1.48
N GLU A 92 -2.23 2.95 1.90
CA GLU A 92 -3.46 3.50 1.38
C GLU A 92 -3.30 5.02 1.36
N ILE A 93 -4.06 5.67 0.50
CA ILE A 93 -4.14 7.12 0.47
C ILE A 93 -5.26 7.53 1.42
N LYS A 94 -4.89 8.08 2.58
CA LYS A 94 -5.83 8.60 3.58
C LYS A 94 -5.96 10.13 3.58
N ASP A 95 -5.12 10.79 2.80
CA ASP A 95 -5.07 12.25 2.78
C ASP A 95 -6.31 12.81 2.10
N PHE A 96 -7.11 13.55 2.87
CA PHE A 96 -8.27 14.26 2.34
C PHE A 96 -7.86 15.23 1.22
N SER A 97 -6.65 15.81 1.30
CA SER A 97 -6.15 16.73 0.28
C SER A 97 -6.01 16.05 -1.09
N PHE A 98 -5.83 14.72 -1.14
CA PHE A 98 -5.78 13.96 -2.39
C PHE A 98 -7.12 14.01 -3.15
N THR A 99 -8.22 14.29 -2.47
CA THR A 99 -9.54 14.47 -3.10
C THR A 99 -9.76 15.89 -3.61
N GLU A 100 -8.92 16.85 -3.21
CA GLU A 100 -9.11 18.26 -3.50
C GLU A 100 -8.13 18.81 -4.53
N HIS A 101 -6.89 18.32 -4.52
CA HIS A 101 -5.82 18.87 -5.35
C HIS A 101 -4.73 17.85 -5.68
N SER A 102 -3.94 18.15 -6.72
CA SER A 102 -2.69 17.46 -7.02
C SER A 102 -1.64 18.44 -7.52
N GLY A 103 -0.38 18.25 -7.15
CA GLY A 103 0.72 19.09 -7.66
C GLY A 103 0.54 20.59 -7.41
N SER A 104 -0.02 20.98 -6.26
CA SER A 104 -0.34 22.36 -5.86
C SER A 104 -1.55 23.02 -6.54
N TYR A 105 -2.27 22.32 -7.42
CA TYR A 105 -3.47 22.85 -8.10
C TYR A 105 -4.71 22.08 -7.71
N GLY A 106 -5.81 22.81 -7.49
CA GLY A 106 -7.13 22.23 -7.19
C GLY A 106 -7.76 21.56 -8.41
N PHE A 107 -8.60 20.56 -8.16
CA PHE A 107 -9.38 19.90 -9.19
C PHE A 107 -10.61 20.73 -9.59
N TYR A 108 -10.81 20.95 -10.90
CA TYR A 108 -12.00 21.66 -11.42
C TYR A 108 -13.29 20.88 -11.17
N ALA A 109 -13.25 19.56 -11.28
CA ALA A 109 -14.40 18.69 -11.03
C ALA A 109 -14.61 18.32 -9.56
N LYS A 110 -13.95 19.02 -8.61
CA LYS A 110 -14.17 18.79 -7.17
C LYS A 110 -15.66 18.93 -6.82
N GLY A 111 -16.22 17.93 -6.15
CA GLY A 111 -17.63 17.90 -5.76
C GLY A 111 -18.59 17.48 -6.88
N ILE A 112 -18.08 17.13 -8.07
CA ILE A 112 -18.86 16.44 -9.09
C ILE A 112 -18.82 14.95 -8.76
N LEU A 113 -20.00 14.35 -8.50
CA LEU A 113 -20.15 12.95 -8.06
C LEU A 113 -19.35 11.93 -8.89
N GLU A 114 -19.29 12.13 -10.21
CA GLU A 114 -18.55 11.26 -11.12
C GLU A 114 -17.04 11.31 -10.85
N PHE A 115 -16.47 12.51 -10.66
CA PHE A 115 -15.06 12.68 -10.33
C PHE A 115 -14.74 12.17 -8.93
N ASP A 116 -15.60 12.44 -7.95
CA ASP A 116 -15.42 11.93 -6.58
C ASP A 116 -15.40 10.40 -6.56
N LYS A 117 -16.24 9.76 -7.39
CA LYS A 117 -16.21 8.29 -7.57
C LYS A 117 -14.90 7.86 -8.23
N PHE A 118 -14.48 8.52 -9.30
CA PHE A 118 -13.22 8.21 -9.97
C PHE A 118 -12.01 8.31 -9.03
N ILE A 119 -11.91 9.37 -8.22
CA ILE A 119 -10.82 9.53 -7.25
C ILE A 119 -10.80 8.40 -6.23
N LYS A 120 -11.96 7.97 -5.72
CA LYS A 120 -12.03 6.81 -4.81
C LYS A 120 -11.53 5.53 -5.48
N GLU A 121 -11.87 5.31 -6.74
CA GLU A 121 -11.36 4.15 -7.49
C GLU A 121 -9.84 4.24 -7.74
N VAL A 122 -9.31 5.45 -7.98
CA VAL A 122 -7.86 5.68 -8.08
C VAL A 122 -7.18 5.36 -6.75
N MET A 123 -7.72 5.82 -5.62
CA MET A 123 -7.20 5.52 -4.29
C MET A 123 -7.22 4.02 -4.00
N ALA A 124 -8.30 3.31 -4.34
CA ALA A 124 -8.36 1.85 -4.21
C ALA A 124 -7.32 1.15 -5.09
N SER A 125 -7.05 1.66 -6.29
CA SER A 125 -6.03 1.09 -7.19
C SER A 125 -4.60 1.20 -6.63
N TYR A 126 -4.35 2.14 -5.72
CA TYR A 126 -3.11 2.22 -4.96
C TYR A 126 -2.96 1.02 -4.04
N GLU A 127 -3.99 0.72 -3.24
CA GLU A 127 -3.99 -0.39 -2.29
C GLU A 127 -3.82 -1.73 -3.01
N GLU A 128 -4.49 -1.90 -4.15
CA GLU A 128 -4.28 -3.05 -5.03
C GLU A 128 -2.81 -3.16 -5.45
N LYS A 129 -2.23 -2.07 -5.99
CA LYS A 129 -0.83 -2.07 -6.41
C LYS A 129 0.11 -2.39 -5.26
N TYR A 130 -0.19 -1.86 -4.07
CA TYR A 130 0.57 -2.16 -2.86
C TYR A 130 0.54 -3.68 -2.62
N SER A 131 -0.62 -4.32 -2.58
CA SER A 131 -0.75 -5.76 -2.31
C SER A 131 -0.10 -6.67 -3.38
N GLU A 132 0.05 -6.21 -4.63
CA GLU A 132 0.73 -6.98 -5.69
C GLU A 132 2.19 -7.33 -5.32
N GLN A 133 2.81 -6.58 -4.41
CA GLN A 133 4.18 -6.81 -3.96
C GLN A 133 4.29 -7.77 -2.75
N ASP A 134 3.17 -8.26 -2.20
CA ASP A 134 3.19 -9.05 -0.97
C ASP A 134 3.97 -10.34 -1.09
N ILE A 135 3.96 -10.99 -2.26
CA ILE A 135 4.74 -12.20 -2.52
C ILE A 135 6.24 -11.93 -2.28
N GLU A 136 6.74 -10.79 -2.79
CA GLU A 136 8.13 -10.41 -2.62
C GLU A 136 8.43 -9.98 -1.18
N ARG A 137 7.52 -9.22 -0.54
CA ARG A 137 7.67 -8.80 0.87
C ARG A 137 7.70 -10.00 1.82
N VAL A 138 6.82 -10.98 1.62
CA VAL A 138 6.78 -12.23 2.39
C VAL A 138 8.09 -12.97 2.23
N LYS A 139 8.59 -13.12 0.99
CA LYS A 139 9.88 -13.77 0.74
C LYS A 139 11.02 -13.06 1.48
N ASN A 140 11.06 -11.73 1.42
CA ASN A 140 12.08 -10.93 2.10
C ASN A 140 11.98 -11.05 3.63
N LEU A 141 10.76 -11.04 4.19
CA LEU A 141 10.54 -11.25 5.63
C LEU A 141 11.00 -12.64 6.07
N LEU A 142 10.69 -13.68 5.30
CA LEU A 142 11.13 -15.05 5.59
C LEU A 142 12.65 -15.21 5.51
N ASP A 143 13.33 -14.48 4.63
CA ASP A 143 14.79 -14.45 4.56
C ASP A 143 15.40 -13.80 5.81
N LEU A 144 14.83 -12.66 6.24
CA LEU A 144 15.26 -11.96 7.46
C LEU A 144 15.17 -12.81 8.71
N MET A 145 14.25 -13.78 8.81
CA MET A 145 14.22 -14.69 9.96
C MET A 145 15.53 -15.47 10.15
N ASP A 146 16.24 -15.75 9.05
CA ASP A 146 17.49 -16.48 9.05
C ASP A 146 18.71 -15.54 9.06
N THR A 147 18.62 -14.40 8.37
CA THR A 147 19.74 -13.46 8.16
C THR A 147 19.79 -12.34 9.20
N ASP A 148 18.67 -11.76 9.61
CA ASP A 148 18.56 -10.67 10.58
C ASP A 148 17.19 -10.64 11.29
N GLY A 149 17.08 -11.43 12.37
CA GLY A 149 15.84 -11.51 13.15
C GLY A 149 15.45 -10.21 13.85
N TRP A 150 16.38 -9.26 14.04
CA TRP A 150 16.07 -7.95 14.62
C TRP A 150 15.42 -7.04 13.59
N LEU A 151 15.94 -7.00 12.36
CA LEU A 151 15.31 -6.26 11.27
C LEU A 151 13.92 -6.83 10.92
N PHE A 152 13.76 -8.15 10.96
CA PHE A 152 12.42 -8.76 10.88
C PHE A 152 11.47 -8.15 11.93
N ALA A 153 11.90 -8.14 13.20
CA ALA A 153 11.10 -7.62 14.29
C ALA A 153 10.76 -6.13 14.11
N GLN A 154 11.73 -5.32 13.68
CA GLN A 154 11.49 -3.90 13.39
C GLN A 154 10.45 -3.70 12.30
N ARG A 155 10.50 -4.48 11.20
CA ARG A 155 9.58 -4.37 10.06
C ARG A 155 8.14 -4.68 10.39
N ILE A 156 7.88 -5.60 11.32
CA ILE A 156 6.53 -6.04 11.66
C ILE A 156 5.92 -5.32 12.87
N SER A 157 6.69 -4.49 13.57
CA SER A 157 6.28 -3.85 14.82
C SER A 157 6.33 -2.34 14.74
N LEU A 158 5.45 -1.66 15.48
CA LEU A 158 5.52 -0.20 15.61
C LEU A 158 6.73 0.15 16.47
N THR A 159 7.74 0.75 15.85
CA THR A 159 8.97 1.19 16.50
C THR A 159 9.34 2.58 16.02
N ASN A 160 10.31 3.23 16.69
CA ASN A 160 10.90 4.48 16.21
C ASN A 160 11.89 4.27 15.04
N SER A 161 12.02 3.03 14.53
CA SER A 161 12.85 2.72 13.38
C SER A 161 12.17 3.18 12.09
N GLU A 162 13.00 3.62 11.16
CA GLU A 162 12.63 3.90 9.78
C GLU A 162 12.19 2.67 8.99
N GLU A 163 12.45 1.47 9.53
CA GLU A 163 12.17 0.17 8.92
C GLU A 163 10.80 -0.42 9.27
N ASN A 164 9.94 0.26 10.03
CA ASN A 164 8.68 -0.30 10.56
C ASN A 164 7.55 -0.53 9.53
N TYR A 165 7.88 -0.94 8.30
CA TYR A 165 6.98 -0.88 7.13
C TYR A 165 5.64 -1.59 7.25
N TYR A 166 5.51 -2.63 8.09
CA TYR A 166 4.33 -3.50 8.13
C TYR A 166 3.60 -3.49 9.47
N TYR A 167 3.90 -2.55 10.38
CA TYR A 167 3.37 -2.56 11.76
C TYR A 167 1.84 -2.64 11.86
N ASP A 168 1.11 -2.01 10.94
CA ASP A 168 -0.37 -1.96 10.88
C ASP A 168 -0.94 -2.62 9.61
N TYR A 169 -0.16 -3.46 8.93
CA TYR A 169 -0.58 -4.23 7.77
C TYR A 169 -0.48 -5.72 8.04
N PRO A 170 -1.52 -6.52 7.82
CA PRO A 170 -1.54 -7.91 8.23
C PRO A 170 -0.75 -8.83 7.29
N ILE A 171 0.49 -8.46 6.94
CA ILE A 171 1.37 -9.18 6.01
C ILE A 171 1.67 -10.61 6.48
N LEU A 172 1.64 -10.87 7.79
CA LEU A 172 1.98 -12.20 8.28
C LEU A 172 0.92 -13.23 7.89
N LYS A 173 -0.33 -12.83 7.65
CA LYS A 173 -1.40 -13.72 7.19
C LYS A 173 -1.11 -14.35 5.81
N GLU A 174 -0.27 -13.69 5.01
CA GLU A 174 0.15 -14.14 3.67
C GLU A 174 1.31 -15.15 3.75
N ILE A 175 1.91 -15.33 4.93
CA ILE A 175 2.97 -16.31 5.15
C ILE A 175 2.33 -17.67 5.48
N ASP A 176 2.76 -18.73 4.81
CA ASP A 176 2.41 -20.10 5.21
C ASP A 176 2.83 -20.35 6.68
N PRO A 177 1.87 -20.65 7.59
CA PRO A 177 2.16 -20.82 9.00
C PRO A 177 3.12 -21.98 9.29
N ILE A 178 3.13 -23.04 8.46
CA ILE A 178 4.03 -24.18 8.60
C ILE A 178 5.46 -23.74 8.27
N VAL A 179 5.64 -22.98 7.19
CA VAL A 179 6.94 -22.45 6.77
C VAL A 179 7.50 -21.52 7.85
N PHE A 180 6.66 -20.61 8.37
CA PHE A 180 7.05 -19.70 9.44
C PHE A 180 7.43 -20.45 10.73
N ALA A 181 6.59 -21.41 11.15
CA ALA A 181 6.83 -22.24 12.33
C ALA A 181 8.18 -22.97 12.27
N LYS A 182 8.48 -23.56 11.11
CA LYS A 182 9.75 -24.24 10.86
C LYS A 182 10.93 -23.30 10.97
N LYS A 183 10.90 -22.17 10.26
CA LYS A 183 11.97 -21.15 10.32
C LYS A 183 12.19 -20.61 11.72
N LEU A 184 11.12 -20.31 12.46
CA LEU A 184 11.20 -19.84 13.85
C LEU A 184 11.89 -20.87 14.77
N CYS A 185 11.61 -22.16 14.57
CA CYS A 185 12.20 -23.25 15.33
C CYS A 185 13.67 -23.49 14.94
N ASP A 186 13.99 -23.44 13.65
CA ASP A 186 15.29 -23.80 13.08
C ASP A 186 16.33 -22.67 13.20
N THR A 187 15.91 -21.40 13.20
CA THR A 187 16.83 -20.26 13.31
C THR A 187 17.57 -20.23 14.65
N ASN A 188 18.64 -19.44 14.76
CA ASN A 188 19.41 -19.35 15.99
C ASN A 188 18.59 -18.70 17.13
N SER A 189 19.05 -18.85 18.38
CA SER A 189 18.30 -18.35 19.54
C SER A 189 18.13 -16.83 19.55
N ASN A 190 19.13 -16.07 19.09
CA ASN A 190 19.05 -14.61 19.03
C ASN A 190 17.96 -14.17 18.06
N HIS A 191 17.94 -14.73 16.85
CA HIS A 191 16.93 -14.42 15.85
C HIS A 191 15.53 -14.83 16.33
N SER A 192 15.37 -16.05 16.86
CA SER A 192 14.06 -16.50 17.36
C SER A 192 13.54 -15.62 18.51
N ASN A 193 14.42 -15.14 19.39
CA ASN A 193 14.05 -14.23 20.46
C ASN A 193 13.62 -12.87 19.92
N SER A 194 14.35 -12.31 18.95
CA SER A 194 13.99 -11.04 18.30
C SER A 194 12.64 -11.16 17.58
N ILE A 195 12.42 -12.23 16.82
CA ILE A 195 11.16 -12.49 16.11
C ILE A 195 9.98 -12.57 17.08
N LEU A 196 10.12 -13.33 18.17
CA LEU A 196 9.08 -13.44 19.21
C LEU A 196 8.83 -12.10 19.91
N HIS A 197 9.87 -11.29 20.13
CA HIS A 197 9.72 -9.95 20.67
C HIS A 197 8.97 -9.02 19.69
N GLY A 198 9.26 -9.09 18.39
CA GLY A 198 8.52 -8.37 17.36
C GLY A 198 7.04 -8.76 17.31
N LEU A 199 6.74 -10.05 17.36
CA LEU A 199 5.36 -10.55 17.44
C LEU A 199 4.63 -10.05 18.69
N TRP A 200 5.31 -10.04 19.84
CA TRP A 200 4.77 -9.46 21.07
C TRP A 200 4.44 -7.97 20.87
N ASN A 201 5.41 -7.15 20.45
CA ASN A 201 5.20 -5.70 20.22
C ASN A 201 4.06 -5.44 19.24
N ARG A 202 3.99 -6.22 18.14
CA ARG A 202 2.96 -6.12 17.12
C ARG A 202 1.56 -6.37 17.65
N TYR A 203 1.41 -7.38 18.50
CA TYR A 203 0.11 -7.83 18.99
C TYR A 203 -0.32 -7.25 20.33
N SER A 204 0.57 -6.51 21.00
CA SER A 204 0.25 -5.74 22.21
C SER A 204 -0.47 -4.41 21.92
N ILE A 205 -0.47 -3.93 20.67
CA ILE A 205 -1.12 -2.67 20.30
C ILE A 205 -2.62 -2.93 20.03
N LYS A 206 -3.48 -2.18 20.74
CA LYS A 206 -4.95 -2.26 20.65
C LYS A 206 -5.64 -0.93 20.32
N GLY A 207 -4.85 0.12 20.05
CA GLY A 207 -5.34 1.47 19.81
C GLY A 207 -5.81 1.68 18.38
N SER A 208 -5.03 2.44 17.61
CA SER A 208 -5.35 2.81 16.22
C SER A 208 -5.46 1.62 15.26
N PHE A 209 -4.95 0.46 15.65
CA PHE A 209 -5.07 -0.80 14.91
C PHE A 209 -4.95 -1.99 15.88
N ASP A 210 -5.52 -3.13 15.48
CA ASP A 210 -5.36 -4.43 16.17
C ASP A 210 -4.92 -5.48 15.14
N MET A 211 -3.62 -5.75 15.06
CA MET A 211 -3.09 -6.76 14.15
C MET A 211 -3.38 -8.18 14.62
N TYR A 212 -3.52 -8.39 15.93
CA TYR A 212 -3.85 -9.71 16.45
C TYR A 212 -5.24 -10.14 15.99
N ALA A 213 -6.23 -9.24 16.02
CA ALA A 213 -7.56 -9.54 15.50
C ALA A 213 -7.55 -9.97 14.02
N LYS A 214 -6.65 -9.42 13.20
CA LYS A 214 -6.51 -9.74 11.77
C LYS A 214 -5.69 -11.02 11.51
N GLU A 215 -4.77 -11.38 12.41
CA GLU A 215 -3.80 -12.46 12.21
C GLU A 215 -3.97 -13.64 13.20
N ASN A 216 -4.96 -13.61 14.11
CA ASN A 216 -5.11 -14.62 15.18
C ASN A 216 -5.18 -16.05 14.67
N LYS A 217 -5.90 -16.31 13.56
CA LYS A 217 -6.04 -17.62 12.95
C LYS A 217 -4.70 -18.10 12.40
N TRP A 218 -3.97 -17.22 11.74
CA TRP A 218 -2.61 -17.49 11.27
C TRP A 218 -1.69 -17.83 12.44
N PHE A 219 -1.68 -17.01 13.49
CA PHE A 219 -0.81 -17.21 14.64
C PHE A 219 -1.15 -18.48 15.44
N ALA A 220 -2.43 -18.82 15.54
CA ALA A 220 -2.88 -20.09 16.11
C ALA A 220 -2.40 -21.30 15.28
N ASN A 221 -2.41 -21.19 13.94
CA ASN A 221 -1.89 -22.23 13.07
C ASN A 221 -0.38 -22.39 13.21
N VAL A 222 0.38 -21.30 13.36
CA VAL A 222 1.83 -21.36 13.67
C VAL A 222 2.07 -22.15 14.96
N GLU A 223 1.34 -21.83 16.03
CA GLU A 223 1.45 -22.56 17.30
C GLU A 223 1.12 -24.05 17.15
N ASN A 224 0.06 -24.37 16.41
CA ASN A 224 -0.36 -25.75 16.18
C ASN A 224 0.71 -26.52 15.41
N SER A 225 1.24 -25.99 14.31
CA SER A 225 2.32 -26.63 13.54
C SER A 225 3.57 -26.89 14.37
N ILE A 226 3.92 -25.98 15.29
CA ILE A 226 5.04 -26.22 16.22
C ILE A 226 4.75 -27.43 17.11
N LYS A 227 3.53 -27.53 17.67
CA LYS A 227 3.15 -28.60 18.60
C LYS A 227 2.94 -29.95 17.92
N SER A 228 2.28 -29.99 16.77
CA SER A 228 1.91 -31.24 16.10
C SER A 228 2.99 -31.78 15.19
N ASP A 229 3.73 -30.92 14.49
CA ASP A 229 4.57 -31.35 13.37
C ASP A 229 6.06 -31.30 13.74
N ILE A 230 6.50 -30.23 14.41
CA ILE A 230 7.91 -29.97 14.70
C ILE A 230 8.34 -30.61 16.03
N LEU A 231 7.61 -30.34 17.12
CA LEU A 231 8.00 -30.78 18.46
C LEU A 231 8.16 -32.31 18.60
N PRO A 232 7.29 -33.17 18.04
CA PRO A 232 7.42 -34.62 18.21
C PRO A 232 8.70 -35.18 17.58
N SER A 233 9.06 -34.69 16.39
CA SER A 233 10.20 -35.13 15.58
C SER A 233 11.52 -34.46 15.96
N ALA A 234 11.48 -33.37 16.73
CA ALA A 234 12.67 -32.61 17.13
C ALA A 234 13.66 -33.40 18.01
N HIS A 235 14.95 -33.14 17.82
CA HIS A 235 16.02 -33.66 18.68
C HIS A 235 16.03 -32.95 20.05
N LYS A 236 16.78 -33.49 21.02
CA LYS A 236 16.76 -33.03 22.44
C LYS A 236 16.94 -31.51 22.63
N ILE A 237 17.88 -30.89 21.92
CA ILE A 237 18.19 -29.46 22.06
C ILE A 237 17.04 -28.58 21.53
N LEU A 238 16.56 -28.88 20.31
CA LEU A 238 15.41 -28.20 19.71
C LEU A 238 14.14 -28.38 20.55
N LYS A 239 13.88 -29.58 21.08
CA LYS A 239 12.78 -29.79 22.05
C LYS A 239 12.90 -28.87 23.25
N ALA A 240 14.09 -28.73 23.82
CA ALA A 240 14.34 -27.80 24.92
C ALA A 240 14.09 -26.33 24.49
N LYS A 241 14.58 -25.89 23.31
CA LYS A 241 14.33 -24.54 22.78
C LYS A 241 12.83 -24.27 22.63
N ILE A 242 12.09 -25.21 22.02
CA ILE A 242 10.64 -25.09 21.81
C ILE A 242 9.90 -24.99 23.13
N ASN A 243 10.14 -25.93 24.05
CA ASN A 243 9.40 -26.03 25.31
C ASN A 243 9.77 -24.94 26.33
N LEU A 244 11.03 -24.52 26.38
CA LEU A 244 11.50 -23.58 27.39
C LEU A 244 11.45 -22.12 26.92
N ARG A 245 11.38 -21.86 25.60
CA ARG A 245 11.40 -20.49 25.06
C ARG A 245 10.24 -20.18 24.12
N ILE A 246 10.10 -20.93 23.02
CA ILE A 246 9.18 -20.57 21.94
C ILE A 246 7.72 -20.68 22.38
N LEU A 247 7.26 -21.86 22.82
CA LEU A 247 5.86 -22.07 23.20
C LEU A 247 5.43 -21.25 24.43
N PRO A 248 6.26 -21.11 25.49
CA PRO A 248 5.94 -20.19 26.59
C PRO A 248 5.73 -18.76 26.11
N LYS A 249 6.60 -18.24 25.23
CA LYS A 249 6.48 -16.86 24.74
C LYS A 249 5.28 -16.68 23.82
N ILE A 250 4.97 -17.65 22.95
CA ILE A 250 3.72 -17.66 22.16
C ILE A 250 2.50 -17.60 23.08
N SER A 251 2.48 -18.40 24.15
CA SER A 251 1.38 -18.41 25.12
C SER A 251 1.24 -17.07 25.84
N GLU A 252 2.35 -16.44 26.21
CA GLU A 252 2.38 -15.10 26.80
C GLU A 252 1.81 -14.05 25.84
N ILE A 253 2.25 -14.05 24.57
CA ILE A 253 1.76 -13.17 23.52
C ILE A 253 0.24 -13.30 23.40
N LYS A 254 -0.29 -14.52 23.26
CA LYS A 254 -1.75 -14.74 23.13
C LYS A 254 -2.52 -14.28 24.36
N LYS A 255 -1.97 -14.46 25.56
CA LYS A 255 -2.63 -13.98 26.79
C LYS A 255 -2.70 -12.47 26.81
N GLU A 256 -1.62 -11.79 26.45
CA GLU A 256 -1.58 -10.33 26.43
C GLU A 256 -2.51 -9.75 25.35
N SER A 257 -2.53 -10.35 24.17
CA SER A 257 -3.37 -9.89 23.05
C SER A 257 -4.87 -10.14 23.21
N ASN A 258 -5.28 -10.92 24.22
CA ASN A 258 -6.68 -11.17 24.57
C ASN A 258 -7.17 -10.35 25.77
N LYS A 259 -6.29 -9.55 26.40
CA LYS A 259 -6.69 -8.57 27.42
C LYS A 259 -7.22 -7.31 26.74
#